data_AF-A0A3F2V7A2-F1
#
_entry.id   AF-A0A3F2V7A2-F1
#
_cell.length_a   1.000
_cell.length_b   1.000
_cell.length_c   1.000
_cell.angle_alpha   90.00
_cell.angle_beta   90.00
_cell.angle_gamma   90.00
#
_symmetry.space_group_name_H-M   'P 1'
#
loop_
_entity.id
_entity.type
_entity.pdbx_description
1 polymer ?
#
loop_
_entity_poly.entity_id
_entity_poly.type
_entity_poly.pdbx_seq_one_letter_code
_entity_poly.pdbx_strand_id
1 'polypeptide(L)'
;MIKKLFVYGTLQLPEITQRVVGCEFETLPAVLSGYRCGLVQRADFPGIVPCAESVVKGALLHDLSPQQIACLDRYEGELYQRIQVHVKVDAEFQLAWVYSIVPWARGRVSKIPWSIGWYRTQSRKPRLTYR
;
A
#
# COMPACT_ATOMS: atom_id res chain seq x y z
N MET A 1 -5.46 -10.17 -16.78
CA MET A 1 -6.42 -9.59 -15.81
C MET A 1 -5.75 -9.55 -14.45
N ILE A 2 -5.59 -8.36 -13.86
CA ILE A 2 -5.09 -8.22 -12.48
C ILE A 2 -6.30 -8.33 -11.57
N LYS A 3 -6.33 -9.32 -10.68
CA LYS A 3 -7.47 -9.55 -9.77
C LYS A 3 -7.13 -9.32 -8.30
N LYS A 4 -5.85 -9.20 -7.94
CA LYS A 4 -5.38 -9.24 -6.55
C LYS A 4 -4.35 -8.15 -6.29
N LEU A 5 -4.60 -7.30 -5.29
CA LEU A 5 -3.74 -6.19 -4.89
C LEU A 5 -3.56 -6.19 -3.38
N PHE A 6 -2.32 -6.34 -2.93
CA PHE A 6 -1.94 -6.19 -1.53
C PHE A 6 -1.72 -4.72 -1.19
N VAL A 7 -2.38 -4.26 -0.14
CA VAL A 7 -2.33 -2.89 0.38
C VAL A 7 -1.89 -2.91 1.84
N TYR A 8 -1.00 -2.00 2.21
CA TYR A 8 -0.37 -1.96 3.53
C TYR A 8 -0.40 -0.56 4.17
N GLY A 9 -1.11 0.38 3.53
CA GLY A 9 -1.10 1.79 3.87
C GLY A 9 -2.51 2.38 3.98
N THR A 10 -2.66 3.62 3.52
CA THR A 10 -3.94 4.35 3.46
C THR A 10 -4.98 3.66 2.60
N LEU A 11 -4.56 2.90 1.58
CA LEU A 11 -5.45 2.07 0.76
C LEU A 11 -6.12 0.90 1.52
N GLN A 12 -5.74 0.65 2.78
CA GLN A 12 -6.52 -0.26 3.65
C GLN A 12 -7.81 0.37 4.16
N LEU A 13 -7.97 1.69 4.05
CA LEU A 13 -9.17 2.39 4.52
C LEU A 13 -10.23 2.38 3.41
N PRO A 14 -11.44 1.86 3.67
CA PRO A 14 -12.54 1.87 2.71
C PRO A 14 -12.87 3.26 2.17
N GLU A 15 -12.77 4.29 3.02
CA GLU A 15 -13.01 5.69 2.63
C GLU A 15 -12.05 6.20 1.53
N ILE A 16 -10.81 5.69 1.50
CA ILE A 16 -9.81 6.06 0.49
C ILE A 16 -10.05 5.26 -0.79
N THR A 17 -10.26 3.94 -0.68
CA THR A 17 -10.55 3.12 -1.86
C THR A 17 -11.82 3.57 -2.56
N GLN A 18 -12.91 3.82 -1.82
CA GLN A 18 -14.15 4.35 -2.35
C GLN A 18 -13.95 5.72 -3.04
N ARG A 19 -13.12 6.61 -2.47
CA ARG A 19 -12.82 7.91 -3.09
C ARG A 19 -12.02 7.78 -4.40
N VAL A 20 -11.13 6.80 -4.49
CA VAL A 20 -10.23 6.64 -5.66
C VAL A 20 -10.89 5.84 -6.78
N VAL A 21 -11.58 4.75 -6.47
CA VAL A 21 -12.16 3.84 -7.47
C VAL A 21 -13.69 3.84 -7.52
N GLY A 22 -14.37 4.49 -6.57
CA GLY A 22 -15.83 4.61 -6.55
C GLY A 22 -16.58 3.42 -5.95
N CYS A 23 -15.88 2.40 -5.43
CA CYS A 23 -16.50 1.23 -4.79
C CYS A 23 -15.69 0.77 -3.58
N GLU A 24 -16.36 0.06 -2.68
CA GLU A 24 -15.71 -0.69 -1.62
C GLU A 24 -15.23 -2.03 -2.16
N PHE A 25 -14.18 -2.57 -1.54
CA PHE A 25 -13.66 -3.89 -1.85
C PHE A 25 -13.66 -4.72 -0.59
N GLU A 26 -13.94 -6.00 -0.75
CA GLU A 26 -13.65 -6.97 0.29
C GLU A 26 -12.13 -7.11 0.45
N THR A 27 -11.69 -7.14 1.70
CA THR A 27 -10.28 -7.18 2.08
C THR A 27 -10.01 -8.36 3.00
N LEU A 28 -9.02 -9.18 2.65
CA LEU A 28 -8.56 -10.28 3.50
C LEU A 28 -7.25 -9.89 4.20
N PRO A 29 -7.10 -10.12 5.52
CA PRO A 29 -5.84 -9.89 6.21
C PRO A 29 -4.70 -10.66 5.55
N ALA A 30 -3.61 -9.97 5.26
CA ALA A 30 -2.49 -10.55 4.52
C ALA A 30 -1.13 -10.08 5.09
N VAL A 31 -0.11 -10.91 4.92
CA VAL A 31 1.25 -10.62 5.38
C VAL A 31 2.24 -10.78 4.24
N LEU A 32 3.07 -9.76 4.03
CA LEU A 32 4.16 -9.76 3.06
C LEU A 32 5.50 -9.90 3.79
N SER A 33 6.23 -10.98 3.53
CA SER A 33 7.57 -11.21 4.08
C SER A 33 8.66 -10.66 3.16
N GLY A 34 9.82 -10.31 3.72
CA GLY A 34 10.97 -9.81 2.95
C GLY A 34 10.89 -8.32 2.63
N TYR A 35 9.95 -7.60 3.25
CA TYR A 35 9.77 -6.17 3.11
C TYR A 35 9.59 -5.53 4.48
N ARG A 36 9.95 -4.25 4.58
CA ARG A 36 9.58 -3.39 5.71
C ARG A 36 8.75 -2.22 5.20
N CYS A 37 7.80 -1.76 6.02
CA CYS A 37 7.01 -0.56 5.78
C CYS A 37 7.56 0.58 6.64
N GLY A 38 7.79 1.74 6.03
CA GLY A 38 8.24 2.93 6.74
C GLY A 38 7.61 4.20 6.18
N LEU A 39 7.70 5.27 6.96
CA LEU A 39 7.27 6.61 6.53
C LEU A 39 8.17 7.13 5.41
N VAL A 40 7.58 7.60 4.31
CA VAL A 40 8.32 8.27 3.23
C VAL A 40 8.66 9.70 3.66
N GLN A 41 9.91 10.11 3.56
CA GLN A 41 10.33 11.46 3.91
C GLN A 41 9.61 12.51 3.04
N ARG A 42 9.16 13.59 3.70
CA ARG A 42 8.43 14.71 3.08
C ARG A 42 7.07 14.31 2.51
N ALA A 43 6.55 13.17 2.93
CA ALA A 43 5.24 12.66 2.58
C ALA A 43 4.58 11.98 3.79
N ASP A 44 3.26 12.08 3.92
CA ASP A 44 2.52 11.47 5.04
C ASP A 44 2.06 10.03 4.73
N PHE A 45 2.62 9.42 3.68
CA PHE A 45 2.26 8.10 3.20
C PHE A 45 3.36 7.04 3.46
N PRO A 46 2.97 5.77 3.63
CA PRO A 46 3.90 4.67 3.84
C PRO A 46 4.52 4.18 2.54
N GLY A 47 5.75 3.70 2.61
CA GLY A 47 6.42 3.00 1.51
C GLY A 47 7.01 1.67 1.97
N ILE A 48 6.87 0.62 1.16
CA ILE A 48 7.60 -0.63 1.35
C ILE A 48 8.90 -0.70 0.58
N VAL A 49 9.88 -1.32 1.22
CA VAL A 49 11.25 -1.49 0.72
C VAL A 49 11.78 -2.85 1.14
N PRO A 50 12.60 -3.52 0.30
CA PRO A 50 13.13 -4.85 0.61
C PRO A 50 13.86 -4.88 1.97
N CYS A 51 13.59 -5.90 2.76
CA CYS A 51 14.22 -6.18 4.05
C CYS A 51 13.92 -7.64 4.45
N ALA A 52 14.91 -8.53 4.29
CA ALA A 52 14.72 -9.98 4.34
C ALA A 52 14.07 -10.48 5.65
N GLU A 53 14.45 -9.90 6.79
CA GLU A 53 14.00 -10.33 8.12
C GLU A 53 12.73 -9.61 8.60
N SER A 54 12.11 -8.79 7.74
CA SER A 54 10.93 -8.02 8.08
C SER A 54 9.67 -8.56 7.43
N VAL A 55 8.54 -8.24 8.08
CA VAL A 55 7.20 -8.54 7.60
C VAL A 55 6.35 -7.29 7.60
N VAL A 56 5.49 -7.15 6.59
CA VAL A 56 4.50 -6.09 6.47
C VAL A 56 3.13 -6.69 6.58
N LYS A 57 2.35 -6.24 7.57
CA LYS A 57 0.93 -6.59 7.70
C LYS A 57 0.11 -5.62 6.87
N GLY A 58 -0.84 -6.15 6.13
CA GLY A 58 -1.74 -5.38 5.29
C GLY A 58 -3.01 -6.17 5.00
N ALA A 59 -3.65 -5.85 3.89
CA ALA A 59 -4.82 -6.54 3.40
C ALA A 59 -4.70 -6.83 1.91
N LEU A 60 -5.31 -7.92 1.48
CA LEU A 60 -5.43 -8.31 0.08
C LEU A 60 -6.81 -7.92 -0.42
N LEU A 61 -6.83 -7.00 -1.38
CA LEU A 61 -8.00 -6.67 -2.19
C LEU A 61 -8.13 -7.71 -3.30
N HIS A 62 -9.35 -8.17 -3.54
CA HIS A 62 -9.69 -9.09 -4.64
C HIS A 62 -10.68 -8.46 -5.61
N ASP A 63 -10.86 -9.13 -6.75
CA ASP A 63 -11.81 -8.78 -7.81
C ASP A 63 -11.65 -7.37 -8.38
N LEU A 64 -10.41 -6.87 -8.41
CA LEU A 64 -10.12 -5.60 -9.07
C LEU A 64 -10.27 -5.71 -10.59
N SER A 65 -10.92 -4.73 -11.20
CA SER A 65 -10.98 -4.55 -12.63
C SER A 65 -9.73 -3.82 -13.15
N PRO A 66 -9.36 -3.98 -14.42
CA PRO A 66 -8.27 -3.20 -15.03
C PRO A 66 -8.47 -1.68 -14.91
N GLN A 67 -9.72 -1.19 -14.94
CA GLN A 67 -10.00 0.24 -14.80
C GLN A 67 -9.73 0.74 -13.38
N GLN A 68 -10.15 -0.03 -12.37
CA GLN A 68 -9.90 0.31 -10.96
C GLN A 68 -8.41 0.35 -10.66
N ILE A 69 -7.67 -0.63 -11.20
CA ILE A 69 -6.22 -0.67 -11.12
C ILE A 69 -5.58 0.57 -11.77
N ALA A 70 -6.04 1.00 -12.95
CA ALA A 70 -5.53 2.21 -13.59
C ALA A 70 -5.81 3.49 -12.78
N CYS A 71 -6.95 3.57 -12.09
CA CYS A 71 -7.24 4.66 -11.15
C CYS A 71 -6.28 4.65 -9.95
N LEU A 72 -5.97 3.47 -9.41
CA LEU A 72 -5.01 3.33 -8.32
C LEU A 72 -3.59 3.68 -8.77
N ASP A 73 -3.18 3.26 -9.97
CA ASP A 73 -1.88 3.63 -10.56
C ASP A 73 -1.75 5.16 -10.67
N ARG A 74 -2.82 5.85 -11.10
CA ARG A 74 -2.85 7.32 -11.18
C ARG A 74 -2.80 7.99 -9.81
N TYR A 75 -3.45 7.40 -8.81
CA TYR A 75 -3.46 7.92 -7.45
C TYR A 75 -2.09 7.81 -6.76
N GLU A 76 -1.41 6.67 -6.93
CA GLU A 76 -0.08 6.42 -6.34
C GLU A 76 1.03 7.23 -7.04
N GLY A 77 0.87 7.47 -8.35
CA GLY A 77 1.79 8.28 -9.13
C GLY A 77 3.16 7.63 -9.35
N GLU A 78 4.14 8.41 -9.80
CA GLU A 78 5.44 7.91 -10.27
C GLU A 78 6.39 7.45 -9.15
N LEU A 79 6.08 7.78 -7.90
CA LEU A 79 6.90 7.42 -6.74
C LEU A 79 6.77 5.92 -6.39
N TYR A 80 5.69 5.30 -6.84
CA TYR A 80 5.40 3.90 -6.61
C TYR A 80 5.44 3.13 -7.92
N GLN A 81 6.02 1.95 -7.85
CA GLN A 81 5.97 0.95 -8.91
C GLN A 81 5.11 -0.21 -8.43
N ARG A 82 4.36 -0.79 -9.36
CA ARG A 82 3.60 -2.01 -9.08
C ARG A 82 4.47 -3.24 -9.37
N ILE A 83 4.68 -4.07 -8.36
CA ILE A 83 5.45 -5.31 -8.47
C ILE A 83 4.61 -6.50 -8.02
N GLN A 84 4.92 -7.70 -8.51
CA GLN A 84 4.29 -8.93 -8.03
C GLN A 84 5.03 -9.48 -6.82
N VAL A 85 4.27 -9.91 -5.81
CA VAL A 85 4.78 -10.48 -4.58
C VAL A 85 3.90 -11.66 -4.15
N HIS A 86 4.48 -12.57 -3.37
CA HIS A 86 3.71 -13.58 -2.66
C HIS A 86 3.35 -13.04 -1.28
N VAL A 87 2.05 -13.00 -0.99
CA VAL A 87 1.54 -12.63 0.33
C VAL A 87 0.90 -13.84 0.97
N LYS A 88 1.07 -13.97 2.28
CA LYS A 88 0.41 -15.00 3.08
C LYS A 88 -0.96 -14.49 3.51
N VAL A 89 -2.01 -15.19 3.10
CA VAL A 89 -3.40 -14.99 3.54
C VAL A 89 -3.77 -16.25 4.31
N ASP A 90 -4.10 -16.11 5.58
CA ASP A 90 -4.29 -17.23 6.51
C ASP A 90 -3.09 -18.20 6.50
N ALA A 91 -3.27 -19.41 5.94
CA ALA A 91 -2.23 -20.43 5.83
C ALA A 91 -1.61 -20.55 4.43
N GLU A 92 -2.13 -19.83 3.43
CA GLU A 92 -1.76 -19.99 2.03
C GLU A 92 -1.01 -18.78 1.47
N PHE A 93 -0.13 -19.04 0.50
CA PHE A 93 0.54 -17.97 -0.25
C PHE A 93 -0.22 -17.68 -1.54
N GLN A 94 -0.50 -16.39 -1.77
CA GLN A 94 -1.18 -15.92 -2.95
C GLN A 94 -0.31 -14.91 -3.70
N LEU A 95 -0.27 -15.04 -5.02
CA LEU A 95 0.36 -14.04 -5.88
C LEU A 95 -0.54 -12.81 -5.96
N ALA A 96 0.02 -11.65 -5.60
CA ALA A 96 -0.67 -10.38 -5.61
C ALA A 96 0.24 -9.28 -6.14
N TRP A 97 -0.35 -8.20 -6.63
CA TRP A 97 0.39 -6.98 -6.92
C TRP A 97 0.52 -6.14 -5.65
N VAL A 98 1.57 -5.33 -5.57
CA VAL A 98 1.76 -4.36 -4.49
C VAL A 98 2.42 -3.10 -5.04
N TYR A 99 2.08 -1.94 -4.50
CA TYR A 99 2.80 -0.70 -4.75
C TYR A 99 4.03 -0.62 -3.85
N SER A 100 5.22 -0.67 -4.44
CA SER A 100 6.50 -0.50 -3.73
C SER A 100 7.18 0.78 -4.18
N ILE A 101 7.93 1.41 -3.28
CA ILE A 101 8.70 2.60 -3.64
C ILE A 101 9.72 2.23 -4.73
N VAL A 102 9.77 3.06 -5.77
CA VAL A 102 10.72 2.95 -6.88
C VAL A 102 12.18 2.91 -6.39
N PRO A 103 13.08 2.17 -7.05
CA PRO A 103 14.43 1.91 -6.54
C PRO A 103 15.21 3.18 -6.18
N TRP A 104 15.09 4.23 -7.00
CA TRP A 104 15.78 5.51 -6.81
C TRP A 104 15.23 6.32 -5.63
N ALA A 105 14.01 6.05 -5.16
CA ALA A 105 13.39 6.74 -4.03
C ALA A 105 13.45 5.95 -2.71
N ARG A 106 13.97 4.72 -2.71
CA ARG A 106 13.99 3.85 -1.50
C ARG A 106 14.72 4.48 -0.32
N GLY A 107 15.74 5.30 -0.57
CA GLY A 107 16.47 6.05 0.46
C GLY A 107 15.61 7.09 1.20
N ARG A 108 14.44 7.45 0.65
CA ARG A 108 13.46 8.34 1.30
C ARG A 108 12.60 7.60 2.32
N VAL A 109 12.59 6.26 2.34
CA VAL A 109 11.80 5.51 3.31
C VAL A 109 12.56 5.44 4.64
N SER A 110 12.02 6.12 5.64
CA SER A 110 12.57 6.13 7.00
C SER A 110 12.44 4.75 7.67
N LYS A 111 13.21 4.56 8.75
CA LYS A 111 13.07 3.39 9.63
C LYS A 111 11.87 3.50 10.58
N ILE A 112 11.17 4.64 10.58
CA ILE A 112 10.03 4.86 11.46
C ILE A 112 8.86 4.03 10.92
N PRO A 113 8.33 3.08 11.70
CA PRO A 113 7.21 2.28 11.26
C PRO A 113 5.99 3.17 11.05
N TRP A 114 5.37 3.05 9.89
CA TRP A 114 4.08 3.70 9.66
C TRP A 114 2.97 2.85 10.28
N SER A 115 2.02 3.49 10.96
CA SER A 115 0.84 2.82 11.49
C SER A 115 -0.44 3.60 11.18
N ILE A 116 -1.55 2.89 11.02
CA ILE A 116 -2.85 3.50 10.77
C ILE A 116 -3.27 4.45 11.91
N GLY A 117 -2.90 4.14 13.15
CA GLY A 117 -3.17 4.99 14.31
C GLY A 117 -2.41 6.31 14.26
N TRP A 118 -1.16 6.29 13.81
CA TRP A 118 -0.38 7.51 13.57
C TRP A 118 -1.01 8.38 12.49
N TYR A 119 -1.43 7.78 11.37
CA TYR A 119 -2.14 8.48 10.30
C TYR A 119 -3.41 9.16 10.81
N ARG A 120 -4.32 8.42 11.48
CA ARG A 120 -5.58 8.99 12.00
C ARG A 120 -5.36 10.13 13.00
N THR A 121 -4.26 10.10 13.74
CA THR A 121 -3.92 11.15 14.72
C THR A 121 -3.35 12.40 14.04
N GLN A 122 -2.54 12.23 12.98
CA GLN A 122 -1.99 13.35 12.21
C GLN A 122 -2.97 14.02 11.25
N SER A 123 -3.92 13.27 10.66
CA SER A 123 -4.90 13.80 9.68
C SER A 123 -5.86 14.86 10.24
N ARG A 124 -5.86 15.11 11.56
CA ARG A 124 -6.59 16.23 12.19
C ARG A 124 -5.91 17.59 11.96
N LYS A 125 -4.70 17.63 11.39
CA LYS A 125 -4.07 18.87 10.93
C LYS A 125 -4.28 19.01 9.42
N PRO A 126 -4.75 20.17 8.92
CA PRO A 126 -4.96 20.36 7.49
C PRO A 126 -3.60 20.32 6.80
N ARG A 127 -3.32 19.31 5.97
CA ARG A 127 -2.03 19.21 5.28
C ARG A 127 -2.16 18.74 3.84
N LEU A 128 -1.28 19.35 3.04
CA LEU A 128 -1.22 19.34 1.60
C LEU A 128 -1.18 17.91 1.07
N THR A 129 -2.23 17.52 0.37
CA THR A 129 -2.10 16.54 -0.71
C THR A 129 -1.26 17.19 -1.80
N TYR A 130 -0.12 16.59 -2.13
CA TYR A 130 0.64 16.97 -3.33
C TYR A 130 -0.27 16.70 -4.53
N ARG A 131 -0.79 17.78 -5.12
CA ARG A 131 -1.37 17.78 -6.46
C ARG A 131 -0.24 17.79 -7.47
#